data_AF-A0A915N0S1-F1
#
_entry.id   AF-A0A915N0S1-F1
#
_cell.length_a   1.000
_cell.length_b   1.000
_cell.length_c   1.000
_cell.angle_alpha   90.00
_cell.angle_beta   90.00
_cell.angle_gamma   90.00
#
_symmetry.space_group_name_H-M   'P 1'
#
loop_
_entity.id
_entity.type
_entity.pdbx_description
1 polymer ?
#
loop_
_entity_poly.entity_id
_entity_poly.type
_entity_poly.pdbx_seq_one_letter_code
_entity_poly.pdbx_strand_id
1 'polypeptide(L)'
;IPAQGYLPQLCQSMQMVNNDEVANSAIVVLNQISENSNCASVLCTIPSLIKGFLTCIRRQPEMARQWSHALKLLSNHCTHEFAEQILISGMIDFLLHSLASSMPGVNNPAAAKAEIADALKNCCRDTQFGERISQVLQKSPIWAHYKDQRHDLFLPAITQTQAITGFFLKIF
;
A
#
# COMPACT_ATOMS: atom_id res chain seq x y z
N ILE A 1 -9.73 6.15 -20.70
CA ILE A 1 -10.12 5.85 -19.30
C ILE A 1 -10.32 7.13 -18.47
N PRO A 2 -9.34 8.04 -18.29
CA PRO A 2 -9.53 9.19 -17.37
C PRO A 2 -10.65 10.15 -17.79
N ALA A 3 -10.74 10.48 -19.08
CA ALA A 3 -11.74 11.42 -19.61
C ALA A 3 -13.17 10.83 -19.75
N GLN A 4 -13.36 9.55 -19.45
CA GLN A 4 -14.63 8.84 -19.71
C GLN A 4 -15.55 8.75 -18.48
N GLY A 5 -15.15 9.29 -17.32
CA GLY A 5 -15.98 9.29 -16.11
C GLY A 5 -16.08 7.94 -15.36
N TYR A 6 -15.39 6.90 -15.83
CA TYR A 6 -15.41 5.57 -15.18
C TYR A 6 -14.69 5.55 -13.83
N LEU A 7 -13.65 6.38 -13.62
CA LEU A 7 -12.89 6.38 -12.36
C LEU A 7 -13.72 6.88 -11.17
N PRO A 8 -14.48 7.99 -11.27
CA PRO A 8 -15.42 8.38 -10.22
C PRO A 8 -16.50 7.33 -9.93
N GLN A 9 -17.05 6.71 -10.98
CA GLN A 9 -18.08 5.67 -10.84
C GLN A 9 -17.53 4.42 -10.13
N LEU A 10 -16.30 4.02 -10.45
CA LEU A 10 -15.61 2.93 -9.75
C LEU A 10 -15.47 3.26 -8.26
N CYS A 11 -14.96 4.46 -7.92
CA CYS A 11 -14.75 4.86 -6.52
C CYS A 11 -16.06 4.95 -5.73
N GLN A 12 -17.15 5.39 -6.36
CA GLN A 12 -18.48 5.38 -5.76
C GLN A 12 -18.98 3.95 -5.54
N SER A 13 -18.84 3.08 -6.54
CA SER A 13 -19.26 1.68 -6.45
C SER A 13 -18.52 0.93 -5.34
N MET A 14 -17.21 1.18 -5.17
CA MET A 14 -16.40 0.62 -4.09
C MET A 14 -16.97 0.90 -2.69
N GLN A 15 -17.61 2.06 -2.47
CA GLN A 15 -18.22 2.38 -1.18
C GLN A 15 -19.44 1.52 -0.84
N MET A 16 -20.13 1.01 -1.87
CA MET A 16 -21.37 0.24 -1.72
C MET A 16 -21.13 -1.27 -1.75
N VAL A 17 -19.87 -1.70 -1.83
CA VAL A 17 -19.51 -3.12 -1.90
C VAL A 17 -19.93 -3.84 -0.62
N ASN A 18 -20.73 -4.88 -0.79
CA ASN A 18 -21.20 -5.75 0.28
C ASN A 18 -20.68 -7.20 0.15
N ASN A 19 -20.26 -7.63 -1.04
CA ASN A 19 -19.70 -8.96 -1.31
C ASN A 19 -18.17 -8.92 -1.43
N ASP A 20 -17.54 -9.95 -0.87
CA ASP A 20 -16.10 -10.23 -0.88
C ASP A 20 -15.53 -10.39 -2.29
N GLU A 21 -16.23 -11.06 -3.21
CA GLU A 21 -15.79 -11.24 -4.60
C GLU A 21 -15.72 -9.91 -5.36
N VAL A 22 -16.66 -9.01 -5.09
CA VAL A 22 -16.70 -7.66 -5.69
C VAL A 22 -15.60 -6.79 -5.10
N ALA A 23 -15.34 -6.90 -3.79
CA ALA A 23 -14.21 -6.23 -3.14
C ALA A 23 -12.87 -6.68 -3.75
N ASN A 24 -12.69 -7.99 -3.93
CA ASN A 24 -11.51 -8.56 -4.57
C ASN A 24 -11.31 -8.02 -5.98
N SER A 25 -12.36 -8.08 -6.80
CA SER A 25 -12.32 -7.58 -8.18
C SER A 25 -12.01 -6.09 -8.21
N ALA A 26 -12.60 -5.29 -7.32
CA ALA A 26 -12.33 -3.86 -7.21
C ALA A 26 -10.87 -3.57 -6.85
N ILE A 27 -10.28 -4.33 -5.92
CA ILE A 27 -8.86 -4.19 -5.55
C ILE A 27 -7.95 -4.50 -6.74
N VAL A 28 -8.21 -5.58 -7.48
CA VAL A 28 -7.41 -5.95 -8.66
C VAL A 28 -7.50 -4.86 -9.73
N VAL A 29 -8.71 -4.40 -10.03
CA VAL A 29 -8.94 -3.34 -11.03
C VAL A 29 -8.26 -2.04 -10.60
N LEU A 30 -8.41 -1.62 -9.34
CA LEU A 30 -7.78 -0.42 -8.83
C LEU A 30 -6.25 -0.52 -8.89
N ASN A 31 -5.68 -1.67 -8.54
CA ASN A 31 -4.24 -1.91 -8.65
C ASN A 31 -3.76 -1.74 -10.09
N GLN A 32 -4.43 -2.38 -11.06
CA GLN A 32 -4.05 -2.29 -12.47
C GLN A 32 -4.19 -0.86 -13.04
N ILE A 33 -5.21 -0.12 -12.61
CA ILE A 33 -5.40 1.28 -13.02
C ILE A 33 -4.30 2.17 -12.41
N SER A 34 -3.89 1.90 -11.17
CA SER A 34 -2.88 2.69 -10.45
C SER A 34 -1.47 2.55 -11.04
N GLU A 35 -1.20 1.48 -11.80
CA GLU A 35 0.05 1.33 -12.56
C GLU A 35 0.22 2.39 -13.65
N ASN A 36 -0.88 2.98 -14.13
CA ASN A 36 -0.84 4.10 -15.05
C ASN A 36 -0.78 5.42 -14.27
N SER A 37 0.34 6.15 -14.37
CA SER A 37 0.57 7.41 -13.64
C SER A 37 -0.49 8.48 -13.90
N ASN A 38 -1.03 8.57 -15.11
CA ASN A 38 -2.10 9.53 -15.45
C ASN A 38 -3.43 9.14 -14.81
N CYS A 39 -3.73 7.84 -14.74
CA CYS A 39 -4.91 7.37 -14.02
C CYS A 39 -4.74 7.55 -12.51
N ALA A 40 -3.56 7.25 -11.96
CA ALA A 40 -3.26 7.40 -10.55
C ALA A 40 -3.38 8.86 -10.08
N SER A 41 -2.86 9.82 -10.86
CA SER A 41 -3.00 11.24 -10.55
C SER A 41 -4.46 11.71 -10.57
N VAL A 42 -5.26 11.26 -11.54
CA VAL A 42 -6.70 11.56 -11.60
C VAL A 42 -7.46 10.88 -10.48
N LEU A 43 -7.11 9.66 -10.09
CA LEU A 43 -7.75 8.98 -8.95
C LEU A 43 -7.57 9.78 -7.65
N CYS A 44 -6.39 10.34 -7.42
CA CYS A 44 -6.08 11.08 -6.19
C CYS A 44 -6.94 12.33 -6.00
N THR A 45 -7.49 12.90 -7.07
CA THR A 45 -8.40 14.06 -6.98
C THR A 45 -9.85 13.68 -6.69
N ILE A 46 -10.20 12.39 -6.71
CA ILE A 46 -11.58 11.91 -6.52
C ILE A 46 -11.89 11.81 -5.02
N PRO A 47 -12.89 12.54 -4.48
CA PRO A 47 -13.19 12.58 -3.04
C PRO A 47 -13.65 11.25 -2.42
N SER A 48 -14.14 10.33 -3.23
CA SER A 48 -14.64 9.02 -2.79
C SER A 48 -13.58 7.92 -2.80
N LEU A 49 -12.37 8.19 -3.31
CA LEU A 49 -11.34 7.18 -3.52
C LEU A 49 -10.99 6.45 -2.24
N ILE A 50 -10.52 7.17 -1.21
CA ILE A 50 -9.97 6.54 -0.01
C ILE A 50 -11.05 5.79 0.76
N LYS A 51 -12.25 6.37 0.87
CA LYS A 51 -13.36 5.72 1.56
C LYS A 51 -13.78 4.43 0.85
N GLY A 52 -13.93 4.47 -0.48
CA GLY A 52 -14.25 3.27 -1.27
C GLY A 52 -13.14 2.23 -1.18
N PHE A 53 -11.89 2.65 -1.28
CA PHE A 53 -10.74 1.77 -1.18
C PHE A 53 -10.67 1.08 0.20
N LEU A 54 -10.87 1.84 1.27
CA LEU A 54 -10.90 1.34 2.65
C LEU A 54 -12.03 0.32 2.86
N THR A 55 -13.21 0.53 2.27
CA THR A 55 -14.31 -0.44 2.29
C THR A 55 -13.90 -1.78 1.70
N CYS A 56 -13.23 -1.78 0.54
CA CYS A 56 -12.80 -3.03 -0.11
C CYS A 56 -11.71 -3.76 0.68
N ILE A 57 -10.63 -3.06 1.07
CA ILE A 57 -9.45 -3.70 1.69
C ILE A 57 -9.72 -4.24 3.10
N ARG A 58 -10.69 -3.66 3.83
CA ARG A 58 -11.12 -4.19 5.13
C ARG A 58 -11.79 -5.56 5.04
N ARG A 59 -12.44 -5.84 3.90
CA ARG A 59 -13.08 -7.13 3.65
C ARG A 59 -12.07 -8.18 3.18
N GLN A 60 -10.97 -7.75 2.59
CA GLN A 60 -10.00 -8.61 1.90
C GLN A 60 -8.56 -8.39 2.41
N PRO A 61 -8.30 -8.67 3.71
CA PRO A 61 -6.98 -8.45 4.31
C PRO A 61 -5.89 -9.34 3.71
N GLU A 62 -6.23 -10.51 3.17
CA GLU A 62 -5.31 -11.43 2.49
C GLU A 62 -4.75 -10.87 1.18
N MET A 63 -5.40 -9.86 0.59
CA MET A 63 -4.92 -9.16 -0.59
C MET A 63 -3.92 -8.03 -0.27
N ALA A 64 -3.27 -8.05 0.90
CA ALA A 64 -2.39 -6.97 1.34
C ALA A 64 -1.30 -6.62 0.37
N ARG A 65 -0.78 -7.60 -0.37
CA ARG A 65 0.19 -7.33 -1.44
C ARG A 65 -0.37 -6.43 -2.54
N GLN A 66 -1.56 -6.72 -3.04
CA GLN A 66 -2.14 -5.99 -4.15
C GLN A 66 -2.57 -4.59 -3.72
N TRP A 67 -3.26 -4.47 -2.58
CA TRP A 67 -3.74 -3.16 -2.17
C TRP A 67 -2.63 -2.27 -1.62
N SER A 68 -1.58 -2.81 -0.97
CA SER A 68 -0.43 -1.99 -0.57
C SER A 68 0.27 -1.39 -1.78
N HIS A 69 0.35 -2.17 -2.87
CA HIS A 69 1.01 -1.75 -4.09
C HIS A 69 0.25 -0.62 -4.76
N ALA A 70 -1.06 -0.80 -4.94
CA ALA A 70 -1.96 0.23 -5.43
C ALA A 70 -1.86 1.51 -4.59
N LEU A 71 -1.89 1.38 -3.26
CA LEU A 71 -1.78 2.52 -2.34
C LEU A 71 -0.45 3.27 -2.50
N LYS A 72 0.67 2.54 -2.60
CA LYS A 72 1.99 3.13 -2.81
C LYS A 72 2.05 3.89 -4.14
N LEU A 73 1.50 3.32 -5.21
CA LEU A 73 1.44 4.00 -6.51
C LEU A 73 0.60 5.28 -6.46
N LEU A 74 -0.58 5.23 -5.86
CA LEU A 74 -1.45 6.40 -5.66
C LEU A 74 -0.75 7.47 -4.82
N SER A 75 -0.11 7.09 -3.72
CA SER A 75 0.57 8.03 -2.83
C SER A 75 1.73 8.78 -3.48
N ASN A 76 2.34 8.25 -4.55
CA ASN A 76 3.37 8.99 -5.30
C ASN A 76 2.79 10.23 -6.01
N HIS A 77 1.46 10.26 -6.18
CA HIS A 77 0.69 11.35 -6.76
C HIS A 77 -0.19 12.03 -5.70
N CYS A 78 0.21 11.97 -4.42
CA CYS A 78 -0.52 12.58 -3.32
C CYS A 78 -0.82 14.06 -3.58
N THR A 79 -2.10 14.39 -3.64
CA THR A 79 -2.61 15.77 -3.66
C THR A 79 -3.12 16.18 -2.28
N HIS A 80 -3.44 17.46 -2.08
CA HIS A 80 -4.05 17.94 -0.84
C HIS A 80 -5.37 17.20 -0.53
N GLU A 81 -6.21 16.96 -1.54
CA GLU A 81 -7.47 16.22 -1.41
C GLU A 81 -7.24 14.75 -1.04
N PHE A 82 -6.20 14.12 -1.59
CA PHE A 82 -5.83 12.75 -1.20
C PHE A 82 -5.34 12.70 0.26
N ALA A 83 -4.46 13.62 0.65
CA ALA A 83 -3.93 13.69 2.00
C ALA A 83 -5.04 13.97 3.04
N GLU A 84 -5.97 14.88 2.73
CA GLU A 84 -7.15 15.15 3.56
C GLU A 84 -8.00 13.89 3.73
N GLN A 85 -8.31 13.20 2.63
CA GLN A 85 -9.07 11.96 2.66
C GLN A 85 -8.40 10.88 3.52
N ILE A 86 -7.09 10.68 3.41
CA ILE A 86 -6.31 9.75 4.26
C ILE A 86 -6.47 10.11 5.74
N LEU A 87 -6.39 11.40 6.06
CA LEU A 87 -6.46 11.92 7.42
C LEU A 87 -7.85 11.72 8.07
N ILE A 88 -8.94 11.96 7.33
CA ILE A 88 -10.30 11.95 7.91
C ILE A 88 -11.03 10.61 7.82
N SER A 89 -10.55 9.66 7.00
CA SER A 89 -11.25 8.40 6.72
C SER A 89 -10.98 7.26 7.71
N GLY A 90 -10.03 7.44 8.63
CA GLY A 90 -9.50 6.35 9.46
C GLY A 90 -8.58 5.40 8.70
N MET A 91 -8.12 5.78 7.49
CA MET A 91 -7.13 5.02 6.73
C MET A 91 -5.80 4.91 7.50
N ILE A 92 -5.33 5.99 8.12
CA ILE A 92 -4.07 5.98 8.90
C ILE A 92 -4.12 4.90 9.99
N ASP A 93 -5.19 4.85 10.77
CA ASP A 93 -5.35 3.84 11.83
C ASP A 93 -5.36 2.43 11.24
N PHE A 94 -6.11 2.20 10.16
CA PHE A 94 -6.14 0.90 9.48
C PHE A 94 -4.74 0.45 9.01
N LEU A 95 -3.96 1.37 8.43
CA LEU A 95 -2.61 1.08 7.97
C LEU A 95 -1.66 0.77 9.12
N LEU A 96 -1.75 1.51 10.24
CA LEU A 96 -0.96 1.23 11.44
C LEU A 96 -1.29 -0.15 12.04
N HIS A 97 -2.57 -0.51 12.12
CA HIS A 97 -2.99 -1.86 12.55
C HIS A 97 -2.44 -2.94 11.60
N SER A 98 -2.47 -2.68 10.29
CA SER A 98 -1.93 -3.60 9.29
C SER A 98 -0.41 -3.80 9.46
N LEU A 99 0.35 -2.72 9.71
CA LEU A 99 1.80 -2.76 9.99
C LEU A 99 2.15 -3.58 11.24
N ALA A 100 1.31 -3.53 12.27
CA ALA A 100 1.47 -4.32 13.49
C ALA A 100 1.09 -5.80 13.33
N SER A 101 0.18 -6.12 12.42
CA SER A 101 -0.32 -7.48 12.21
C SER A 101 0.73 -8.41 11.58
N SER A 102 0.51 -9.73 11.67
CA SER A 102 1.32 -10.73 10.97
C SER A 102 0.93 -10.92 9.49
N MET A 103 -0.19 -10.33 9.04
CA MET A 103 -0.75 -10.49 7.69
C MET A 103 -0.83 -11.97 7.23
N PRO A 104 -1.59 -12.83 7.93
CA PRO A 104 -1.71 -14.24 7.56
C PRO A 104 -2.32 -14.39 6.16
N GLY A 105 -1.83 -15.36 5.39
CA GLY A 105 -2.30 -15.63 4.02
C GLY A 105 -1.71 -14.70 2.94
N VAL A 106 -0.92 -13.70 3.31
CA VAL A 106 -0.28 -12.79 2.35
C VAL A 106 1.06 -13.37 1.90
N ASN A 107 1.25 -13.51 0.58
CA ASN A 107 2.46 -14.15 0.00
C ASN A 107 3.78 -13.44 0.35
N ASN A 108 3.78 -12.12 0.52
CA ASN A 108 4.97 -11.37 0.94
C ASN A 108 4.57 -10.19 1.85
N PRO A 109 4.40 -10.44 3.17
CA PRO A 109 4.01 -9.43 4.14
C PRO A 109 5.03 -8.32 4.29
N ALA A 110 6.32 -8.61 4.16
CA ALA A 110 7.39 -7.62 4.32
C ALA A 110 7.31 -6.54 3.23
N ALA A 111 7.14 -6.95 1.97
CA ALA A 111 6.93 -6.02 0.86
C ALA A 111 5.65 -5.20 1.03
N ALA A 112 4.55 -5.82 1.50
CA ALA A 112 3.31 -5.10 1.74
C ALA A 112 3.47 -4.02 2.81
N LYS A 113 4.14 -4.35 3.93
CA LYS A 113 4.44 -3.39 5.00
C LYS A 113 5.35 -2.25 4.54
N ALA A 114 6.37 -2.56 3.73
CA ALA A 114 7.25 -1.55 3.15
C ALA A 114 6.47 -0.54 2.29
N GLU A 115 5.61 -1.02 1.40
CA GLU A 115 4.77 -0.16 0.55
C GLU A 115 3.77 0.67 1.36
N ILE A 116 3.20 0.13 2.44
CA ILE A 116 2.37 0.89 3.37
C ILE A 116 3.18 2.02 4.02
N ALA A 117 4.38 1.73 4.49
CA ALA A 117 5.24 2.73 5.10
C ALA A 117 5.66 3.83 4.11
N ASP A 118 5.94 3.47 2.86
CA ASP A 118 6.21 4.44 1.79
C ASP A 118 5.00 5.32 1.49
N ALA A 119 3.81 4.72 1.43
CA ALA A 119 2.59 5.47 1.20
C ALA A 119 2.32 6.52 2.29
N LEU A 120 2.52 6.14 3.56
CA LEU A 120 2.41 7.06 4.69
C LEU A 120 3.45 8.17 4.62
N LYS A 121 4.72 7.85 4.31
CA LYS A 121 5.80 8.83 4.13
C LYS A 121 5.48 9.83 3.01
N ASN A 122 4.92 9.36 1.90
CA ASN A 122 4.51 10.21 0.80
C ASN A 122 3.40 11.19 1.22
N CYS A 123 2.40 10.72 1.97
CA CYS A 123 1.34 11.59 2.49
C CYS A 123 1.87 12.66 3.46
N CYS A 124 2.91 12.35 4.25
CA CYS A 124 3.56 13.33 5.14
C CYS A 124 4.25 14.49 4.38
N ARG A 125 4.56 14.33 3.09
CA ARG A 125 5.20 15.36 2.26
C ARG A 125 4.22 16.41 1.75
N ASP A 126 2.92 16.18 1.91
CA ASP A 126 1.89 17.15 1.56
C ASP A 126 2.06 18.45 2.36
N THR A 127 2.03 19.59 1.68
CA THR A 127 2.32 20.89 2.33
C THR A 127 1.16 21.44 3.16
N GLN A 128 -0.06 20.90 3.02
CA GLN A 128 -1.25 21.40 3.72
C GLN A 128 -1.64 20.51 4.91
N PHE A 129 -1.67 19.20 4.70
CA PHE A 129 -2.11 18.21 5.69
C PHE A 129 -1.00 17.29 6.18
N GLY A 130 0.18 17.28 5.52
CA GLY A 130 1.27 16.36 5.83
C GLY A 130 1.83 16.50 7.25
N GLU A 131 1.87 17.72 7.80
CA GLU A 131 2.27 17.93 9.20
C GLU A 131 1.27 17.26 10.17
N ARG A 132 -0.03 17.43 9.93
CA ARG A 132 -1.08 16.83 10.77
C ARG A 132 -1.07 15.31 10.67
N ILE A 133 -0.85 14.75 9.47
CA ILE A 133 -0.65 13.31 9.27
C ILE A 133 0.58 12.83 10.07
N SER A 134 1.69 13.58 10.00
CA SER A 134 2.91 13.26 10.75
C SER A 134 2.69 13.27 12.25
N GLN A 135 1.94 14.25 12.79
CA GLN A 135 1.60 14.31 14.21
C GLN A 135 0.74 13.13 14.66
N VAL A 136 -0.20 12.66 13.84
CA VAL A 136 -1.00 11.45 14.13
C VAL A 136 -0.08 10.22 14.16
N LEU A 137 0.77 10.06 13.15
CA LEU A 137 1.69 8.93 13.05
C LEU A 137 2.71 8.89 14.19
N GLN A 138 3.25 10.03 14.62
CA GLN A 138 4.23 10.12 15.71
C GLN A 138 3.70 9.66 17.07
N LYS A 139 2.38 9.63 17.27
CA LYS A 139 1.75 9.07 18.49
C LYS A 139 1.78 7.54 18.51
N SER A 140 2.00 6.90 17.36
CA SER A 140 1.99 5.46 17.24
C SER A 140 3.37 4.86 17.52
N PRO A 141 3.52 3.94 18.49
CA PRO A 141 4.77 3.23 18.71
C PRO A 141 5.13 2.33 17.52
N ILE A 142 4.13 1.85 16.77
CA ILE A 142 4.32 1.05 15.57
C ILE A 142 5.06 1.87 14.52
N TRP A 143 4.64 3.13 14.30
CA TRP A 143 5.25 4.00 13.30
C TRP A 143 6.72 4.31 13.56
N ALA A 144 7.14 4.37 14.84
CA ALA A 144 8.53 4.60 15.23
C ALA A 144 9.49 3.57 14.60
N HIS A 145 9.03 2.34 14.35
CA HIS A 145 9.83 1.30 13.69
C HIS A 145 9.96 1.49 12.17
N TYR A 146 9.03 2.19 11.53
CA TYR A 146 8.97 2.31 10.06
C TYR A 146 9.42 3.67 9.52
N LYS A 147 9.31 4.74 10.32
CA LYS A 147 9.59 6.13 9.88
C LYS A 147 10.98 6.33 9.28
N ASP A 148 11.98 5.64 9.84
CA ASP A 148 13.39 5.82 9.45
C ASP A 148 13.91 4.68 8.54
N GLN A 149 13.09 3.65 8.26
CA GLN A 149 13.49 2.56 7.37
C GLN A 149 13.58 3.06 5.93
N ARG A 150 14.72 2.80 5.27
CA ARG A 150 14.86 2.92 3.81
C ARG A 150 14.68 1.53 3.19
N HIS A 151 13.83 1.43 2.17
CA HIS A 151 13.51 0.14 1.53
C HIS A 151 14.51 -0.28 0.44
N ASP A 152 15.66 0.41 0.36
CA ASP A 152 16.70 0.27 -0.67
C ASP A 152 17.48 -1.07 -0.58
N LEU A 153 17.04 -2.02 0.26
CA LEU A 153 17.77 -3.24 0.58
C LEU A 153 16.88 -4.50 0.61
N PHE A 154 16.03 -4.68 -0.39
CA PHE A 154 15.52 -6.01 -0.73
C PHE A 154 16.39 -6.63 -1.83
N LEU A 155 17.63 -6.99 -1.47
CA LEU A 155 18.33 -8.00 -2.26
C LEU A 155 17.64 -9.34 -1.93
N PRO A 156 17.05 -10.07 -2.89
CA PRO A 156 16.72 -11.46 -2.64
C PRO A 156 18.04 -12.11 -2.24
N ALA A 157 18.07 -12.73 -1.05
CA ALA A 157 19.21 -13.53 -0.64
C ALA A 157 19.50 -14.48 -1.79
N ILE A 158 20.63 -14.28 -2.47
CA ILE A 158 21.15 -15.23 -3.44
C ILE A 158 21.25 -16.52 -2.63
N THR A 159 20.39 -17.49 -2.94
CA THR A 159 20.46 -18.84 -2.41
C THR A 159 21.92 -19.24 -2.42
N GLN A 160 22.52 -19.46 -1.24
CA GLN A 160 23.89 -19.94 -1.16
C GLN A 160 23.93 -21.24 -1.96
N THR A 161 24.45 -21.16 -3.18
CA THR A 161 24.81 -22.31 -4.00
C THR A 161 25.80 -23.10 -3.16
N GLN A 162 25.34 -24.20 -2.57
CA GLN A 162 26.22 -25.18 -1.94
C GLN A 162 27.17 -25.67 -3.02
N ALA A 163 28.38 -25.12 -3.04
CA ALA A 163 29.45 -25.60 -3.87
C ALA A 163 29.71 -27.05 -3.47
N ILE A 164 29.47 -27.94 -4.42
CA ILE A 164 29.73 -29.37 -4.32
C ILE A 164 31.19 -29.53 -3.91
N THR A 165 31.40 -30.17 -2.77
CA THR A 165 32.69 -30.53 -2.18
C THR A 165 33.64 -31.10 -3.23
N GLY A 166 34.70 -30.36 -3.51
CA GLY A 166 35.83 -30.86 -4.28
C GLY A 166 36.46 -32.06 -3.58
N PHE A 167 36.49 -33.18 -4.28
CA PHE A 167 37.27 -34.37 -3.94
C PHE A 167 38.75 -33.97 -3.80
N PHE A 168 39.22 -33.84 -2.56
CA PHE A 168 40.67 -33.75 -2.28
C PHE A 168 41.15 -35.15 -1.89
N LEU A 169 41.53 -35.94 -2.90
CA LEU A 169 42.27 -37.17 -2.70
C LEU A 169 43.69 -36.79 -2.25
N LYS A 170 44.06 -37.14 -1.00
CA LYS A 170 45.42 -37.00 -0.49
C LYS A 170 45.91 -38.36 0.01
N ILE A 171 46.68 -39.00 -0.89
CA ILE A 171 47.82 -39.91 -0.71
C ILE A 171 48.13 -40.33 0.74
N PHE A 172 48.05 -41.65 0.99
CA PHE A 172 49.17 -42.49 1.48
C PHE A 172 49.04 -43.88 0.86
#